data_AF-A0A7J2JHX6-F1
#
_entry.id   AF-A0A7J2JHX6-F1
#
_cell.length_a   1.000
_cell.length_b   1.000
_cell.length_c   1.000
_cell.angle_alpha   90.00
_cell.angle_beta   90.00
_cell.angle_gamma   90.00
#
_symmetry.space_group_name_H-M   'P 1'
#
loop_
_entity.id
_entity.type
_entity.pdbx_description
1 polymer ?
#
loop_
_entity_poly.entity_id
_entity_poly.type
_entity_poly.pdbx_seq_one_letter_code
_entity_poly.pdbx_strand_id
1 'polypeptide(L)'
;LPKREFLGGRITIHEDQCVGCGLCETACLNVNKEFTAIKVEGYVVEENGVKKGGVAKIDLEKCTRCGACATICPADCIKVLRIYDDSKVSGIAEKVVMIP
;
A
#
# COMPACT_ATOMS: atom_id res chain seq x y z
N LEU A 1 22.89 -8.88 12.78
CA LEU A 1 21.84 -9.68 12.13
C LEU A 1 22.09 -9.68 10.63
N PRO A 2 22.10 -10.84 9.95
CA PRO A 2 22.15 -10.87 8.49
C PRO A 2 20.97 -10.09 7.92
N LYS A 3 21.21 -9.29 6.88
CA LYS A 3 20.12 -8.56 6.20
C LYS A 3 19.21 -9.61 5.55
N ARG A 4 17.93 -9.63 5.92
CA ARG A 4 16.92 -10.45 5.25
C ARG A 4 16.84 -10.01 3.80
N GLU A 5 17.09 -10.92 2.87
CA GLU A 5 17.05 -10.64 1.44
C GLU A 5 15.59 -10.57 0.99
N PHE A 6 15.22 -9.56 0.21
CA PHE A 6 13.84 -9.38 -0.25
C PHE A 6 13.64 -10.21 -1.52
N LEU A 7 12.76 -11.22 -1.46
CA LEU A 7 12.46 -12.09 -2.61
C LEU A 7 11.38 -11.48 -3.51
N GLY A 8 10.48 -10.69 -2.95
CA GLY A 8 9.40 -10.06 -3.70
C GLY A 8 8.21 -9.73 -2.83
N GLY A 9 7.12 -9.29 -3.45
CA GLY A 9 5.90 -9.02 -2.71
C GLY A 9 4.69 -8.86 -3.61
N ARG A 10 3.52 -8.88 -2.99
CA ARG A 10 2.23 -8.70 -3.66
C ARG A 10 1.50 -7.53 -3.04
N ILE A 11 0.90 -6.69 -3.87
CA ILE A 11 -0.03 -5.67 -3.42
C ILE A 11 -1.41 -5.97 -4.03
N THR A 12 -2.45 -5.82 -3.22
CA THR A 12 -3.84 -6.02 -3.63
C THR A 12 -4.66 -4.85 -3.11
N ILE A 13 -5.59 -4.35 -3.94
CA ILE A 13 -6.48 -3.25 -3.60
C ILE A 13 -7.92 -3.75 -3.74
N HIS A 14 -8.71 -3.58 -2.70
CA HIS A 14 -10.15 -3.87 -2.67
C HIS A 14 -10.90 -2.61 -3.09
N GLU A 15 -11.25 -2.54 -4.37
CA GLU A 15 -11.88 -1.36 -4.98
C GLU A 15 -13.25 -1.06 -4.36
N ASP A 16 -13.98 -2.10 -3.92
CA ASP A 16 -15.29 -2.02 -3.28
C ASP A 16 -15.25 -1.35 -1.89
N GLN A 17 -14.11 -1.41 -1.21
CA GLN A 17 -13.90 -0.78 0.09
C GLN A 17 -13.21 0.59 -0.01
N CYS A 18 -12.81 1.01 -1.22
CA CYS A 18 -12.10 2.27 -1.40
C CYS A 18 -13.06 3.47 -1.28
N VAL A 19 -12.77 4.36 -0.33
CA VAL A 19 -13.54 5.60 -0.14
C VAL A 19 -13.00 6.80 -0.93
N GLY A 20 -11.92 6.61 -1.71
CA GLY A 20 -11.32 7.67 -2.51
C GLY A 20 -10.67 8.80 -1.71
N CYS A 21 -10.20 8.55 -0.48
CA CYS A 21 -9.67 9.60 0.41
C CYS A 21 -8.34 10.25 -0.04
N GLY A 22 -7.60 9.64 -0.98
CA GLY A 22 -6.33 10.17 -1.50
C GLY A 22 -5.10 10.05 -0.58
N LEU A 23 -5.25 9.59 0.67
CA LEU A 23 -4.15 9.49 1.64
C LEU A 23 -3.01 8.57 1.18
N CYS A 24 -3.33 7.55 0.39
CA CYS A 24 -2.34 6.62 -0.15
C CYS A 24 -1.37 7.30 -1.13
N GLU A 25 -1.80 8.33 -1.85
CA GLU A 25 -0.96 9.09 -2.79
C GLU A 25 0.10 9.87 -2.03
N THR A 26 -0.32 10.56 -0.98
CA THR A 26 0.58 11.31 -0.09
C THR A 26 1.57 10.39 0.61
N ALA A 27 1.11 9.27 1.15
CA ALA A 27 2.00 8.29 1.80
C ALA A 27 3.01 7.70 0.80
N CYS A 28 2.59 7.43 -0.43
CA CYS A 28 3.47 6.91 -1.47
C CYS A 28 4.54 7.94 -1.87
N LEU A 29 4.15 9.21 -2.02
CA LEU A 29 5.08 10.30 -2.29
C LEU A 29 6.07 10.50 -1.13
N ASN A 30 5.62 10.42 0.12
CA ASN A 30 6.51 10.59 1.29
C ASN A 30 7.62 9.53 1.35
N VAL A 31 7.33 8.31 0.91
CA VAL A 31 8.33 7.23 0.88
C VAL A 31 9.28 7.35 -0.31
N ASN A 32 8.75 7.63 -1.51
CA ASN A 32 9.56 7.64 -2.73
C ASN A 32 10.17 9.02 -3.05
N LYS A 33 9.69 10.09 -2.42
CA LYS A 33 10.08 11.51 -2.53
C LYS A 33 9.91 12.18 -3.89
N GLU A 34 10.07 11.44 -4.97
CA GLU A 34 10.12 11.97 -6.34
C GLU A 34 8.91 11.56 -7.19
N PHE A 35 8.28 10.43 -6.85
CA PHE A 35 7.14 9.90 -7.60
C PHE A 35 6.07 9.31 -6.70
N THR A 36 4.87 9.15 -7.24
CA THR A 36 3.82 8.32 -6.66
C THR A 36 3.53 7.14 -7.58
N ALA A 37 3.50 5.94 -6.99
CA ALA A 37 3.10 4.72 -7.69
C ALA A 37 1.59 4.46 -7.57
N ILE A 38 0.88 5.15 -6.68
CA ILE A 38 -0.57 4.98 -6.46
C ILE A 38 -1.30 6.31 -6.68
N LYS A 39 -2.45 6.25 -7.34
CA LYS A 39 -3.31 7.40 -7.61
C LYS A 39 -4.77 7.01 -7.44
N VAL A 40 -5.60 7.93 -6.97
CA VAL A 40 -7.05 7.70 -6.91
C VAL A 40 -7.70 8.30 -8.16
N GLU A 41 -8.48 7.50 -8.86
CA GLU A 41 -9.21 7.90 -10.08
C GLU A 41 -10.70 7.58 -9.96
N GLY A 42 -11.54 8.13 -10.85
CA GLY A 42 -12.97 7.80 -10.87
C GLY A 42 -13.83 8.58 -9.88
N TYR A 43 -13.38 9.78 -9.48
CA TYR A 43 -14.22 10.72 -8.73
C TYR A 43 -15.45 11.11 -9.55
N VAL A 44 -16.63 11.07 -8.93
CA VAL A 44 -17.85 11.67 -9.47
C VAL A 44 -17.93 13.09 -8.91
N VAL A 45 -17.99 14.09 -9.78
CA VAL A 45 -18.18 15.48 -9.38
C VAL A 45 -19.69 15.75 -9.41
N GLU A 46 -20.29 15.95 -8.24
CA GLU A 46 -21.70 16.36 -8.16
C GLU A 46 -21.85 17.83 -8.57
N GLU A 47 -23.06 18.27 -8.92
CA GLU A 47 -23.36 19.65 -9.36
C GLU A 47 -22.92 20.72 -8.33
N ASN A 48 -22.80 20.32 -7.06
CA ASN A 48 -22.33 21.17 -5.96
C ASN A 48 -20.79 21.26 -5.86
N GLY A 49 -20.04 20.67 -6.79
CA GLY A 49 -18.57 20.66 -6.80
C GLY A 49 -17.92 19.67 -5.82
N VAL A 50 -18.73 18.85 -5.15
CA VAL A 50 -18.24 17.82 -4.22
C VAL A 50 -17.73 16.62 -5.02
N LYS A 51 -16.48 16.22 -4.78
CA LYS A 51 -15.91 14.97 -5.32
C LYS A 51 -16.35 13.80 -4.44
N LYS A 52 -17.10 12.87 -4.99
CA LYS A 52 -17.62 11.70 -4.30
C LYS A 52 -17.13 10.42 -4.97
N GLY A 53 -16.71 9.44 -4.16
CA GLY A 53 -16.13 8.20 -4.65
C GLY A 53 -14.65 8.34 -5.03
N GLY A 54 -14.16 7.41 -5.84
CA GLY A 54 -12.77 7.31 -6.26
C GLY A 54 -12.15 5.97 -5.84
N VAL A 55 -11.47 5.33 -6.79
CA VAL A 55 -10.83 4.03 -6.61
C VAL A 55 -9.32 4.21 -6.75
N ALA A 56 -8.57 3.64 -5.80
CA ALA A 56 -7.12 3.67 -5.84
C ALA A 56 -6.58 2.67 -6.88
N LYS A 57 -5.78 3.17 -7.82
CA LYS A 57 -5.05 2.37 -8.80
C LYS A 57 -3.56 2.49 -8.57
N ILE A 58 -2.86 1.37 -8.75
CA ILE A 58 -1.43 1.28 -8.53
C ILE A 58 -0.67 0.85 -9.79
N ASP A 59 0.43 1.54 -10.03
CA ASP A 59 1.45 1.21 -11.02
C ASP A 59 2.45 0.25 -10.37
N LEU A 60 2.39 -1.03 -10.76
CA LEU A 60 3.24 -2.09 -10.22
C LEU A 60 4.71 -1.98 -10.65
N GLU A 61 4.99 -1.27 -11.74
CA GLU A 61 6.35 -1.07 -12.26
C GLU A 61 7.11 -0.08 -11.38
N LYS A 62 6.42 0.96 -10.91
CA LYS A 62 6.99 1.95 -9.97
C LYS A 62 6.87 1.53 -8.51
N CYS A 63 5.97 0.61 -8.17
CA CYS A 63 5.70 0.24 -6.78
C CYS A 63 6.87 -0.56 -6.16
N THR A 64 7.49 0.02 -5.13
CA THR A 64 8.53 -0.64 -4.31
C THR A 64 7.96 -1.59 -3.25
N ARG A 65 6.63 -1.72 -3.17
CA ARG A 65 5.91 -2.56 -2.18
C ARG A 65 6.33 -2.22 -0.73
N CYS A 66 6.56 -0.94 -0.47
CA CYS A 66 7.04 -0.46 0.82
C CYS A 66 6.05 -0.70 1.97
N GLY A 67 4.74 -0.70 1.68
CA GLY A 67 3.66 -0.92 2.66
C GLY A 67 3.00 0.35 3.19
N ALA A 68 3.57 1.54 2.94
CA ALA A 68 3.06 2.79 3.53
C ALA A 68 1.61 3.13 3.15
N CYS A 69 1.18 2.77 1.94
CA CYS A 69 -0.20 2.97 1.51
C CYS A 69 -1.20 2.07 2.24
N ALA A 70 -0.80 0.86 2.67
CA ALA A 70 -1.65 -0.02 3.46
C ALA A 70 -1.84 0.54 4.88
N THR A 71 -0.74 0.94 5.53
CA THR A 71 -0.76 1.45 6.92
C THR A 71 -1.57 2.74 7.09
N ILE A 72 -1.58 3.62 6.08
CA ILE A 72 -2.33 4.88 6.16
C ILE A 72 -3.80 4.71 5.77
N CYS A 73 -4.20 3.58 5.18
CA CYS A 73 -5.52 3.43 4.58
C CYS A 73 -6.58 3.32 5.69
N PRO A 74 -7.47 4.32 5.85
CA PRO A 74 -8.49 4.27 6.91
C PRO A 74 -9.56 3.20 6.64
N ALA A 75 -9.75 2.81 5.38
CA ALA A 75 -10.68 1.78 4.96
C ALA A 75 -10.04 0.38 4.91
N ASP A 76 -8.73 0.27 5.21
CA ASP A 76 -7.97 -0.99 5.18
C ASP A 76 -8.08 -1.75 3.83
N CYS A 77 -8.34 -1.03 2.74
CA CYS A 77 -8.62 -1.64 1.44
C CYS A 77 -7.35 -2.04 0.67
N ILE A 78 -6.16 -1.67 1.16
CA ILE A 78 -4.88 -1.94 0.51
C ILE A 78 -4.10 -2.96 1.35
N LYS A 79 -3.74 -4.09 0.74
CA LYS A 79 -2.94 -5.15 1.38
C LYS A 79 -1.59 -5.29 0.71
N VAL A 80 -0.51 -5.29 1.50
CA VAL A 80 0.86 -5.46 1.02
C VAL A 80 1.52 -6.65 1.70
N LEU A 81 1.86 -7.66 0.91
CA LEU A 81 2.64 -8.81 1.33
C LEU A 81 4.09 -8.63 0.89
N ARG A 82 5.03 -8.79 1.81
CA ARG A 82 6.47 -8.79 1.53
C ARG A 82 7.05 -10.15 1.90
N ILE A 83 7.71 -10.78 0.93
CA ILE A 83 8.32 -12.10 1.03
C ILE A 83 9.83 -11.89 1.17
N TYR A 84 10.40 -12.51 2.19
CA TYR A 84 11.82 -12.44 2.50
C TYR A 84 12.41 -13.84 2.51
N ASP A 85 13.68 -13.94 2.13
CA ASP A 85 14.44 -15.18 2.29
C ASP A 85 14.70 -15.43 3.78
N ASP A 86 14.25 -16.57 4.27
CA ASP A 86 14.50 -17.04 5.63
C ASP A 86 15.69 -18.02 5.72
N SER A 87 16.32 -18.39 4.60
CA SER A 87 17.45 -19.35 4.56
C SER A 87 18.62 -18.95 5.46
N LYS A 88 18.80 -17.64 5.70
CA LYS A 88 19.85 -17.08 6.57
C LYS A 88 19.34 -16.70 7.97
N VAL A 89 18.09 -17.02 8.29
CA VAL A 89 17.43 -16.70 9.57
C VAL A 89 17.31 -17.98 10.39
N SER A 90 18.21 -18.18 11.34
CA SER A 90 18.08 -19.24 12.33
C SER A 90 17.32 -18.72 13.56
N GLY A 91 16.13 -19.26 13.85
CA GLY A 91 15.38 -18.95 15.08
C GLY A 91 13.87 -19.15 14.93
N ILE A 92 13.20 -19.49 16.04
CA ILE A 92 11.74 -19.63 16.11
C ILE A 92 11.18 -18.33 16.70
N ALA A 93 10.32 -17.63 15.97
CA ALA A 93 9.62 -16.47 16.53
C ALA A 93 8.40 -16.96 17.33
N GLU A 94 8.49 -16.97 18.67
CA GLU A 94 7.37 -17.37 19.54
C GLU A 94 6.16 -16.45 19.44
N LYS A 95 6.34 -15.20 18.97
CA LYS A 95 5.26 -14.21 18.78
C LYS A 95 5.49 -13.41 17.51
N VAL A 96 4.53 -13.49 16.57
CA VAL A 96 4.44 -12.61 15.40
C VAL A 96 3.28 -11.64 15.64
N VAL A 97 3.57 -10.35 15.71
CA VAL A 97 2.55 -9.30 15.81
C VAL A 97 2.39 -8.70 14.42
N MET A 98 1.28 -9.03 13.75
CA MET A 98 0.87 -8.30 12.54
C MET A 98 0.13 -7.05 13.00
N ILE A 99 0.80 -5.91 12.92
CA ILE A 99 0.17 -4.61 13.13
C ILE A 99 -0.50 -4.24 11.79
N PRO A 100 -1.78 -3.84 11.77
CA PRO A 100 -2.48 -3.43 10.55
C PRO A 100 -1.75 -2.29 9.82
#